data_AF-A0A087KCT2-F1
#
_entry.id   AF-A0A087KCT2-F1
#
_cell.length_a   1.000
_cell.length_b   1.000
_cell.length_c   1.000
_cell.angle_alpha   90.00
_cell.angle_beta   90.00
_cell.angle_gamma   90.00
#
_symmetry.space_group_name_H-M   'P 1'
#
loop_
_entity.id
_entity.type
_entity.pdbx_description
1 polymer ?
#
loop_
_entity_poly.entity_id
_entity_poly.type
_entity_poly.pdbx_seq_one_letter_code
_entity_poly.pdbx_strand_id
1 'polypeptide(L)'
;MPSNPTVYSYTRAESRERAKLFRKGFRQALADCVDPDIRRKIERIDQAAAERGALELAALHRVQAEARHDLAAAKAAERTAPRADKAAARQARKTAEERVKLAERAVDKAERG
;
A
#
# COMPACT_ATOMS: atom_id res chain seq x y z
N MET A 1 -14.05 -16.39 5.11
CA MET A 1 -12.67 -15.86 5.13
C MET A 1 -12.72 -14.54 4.39
N PRO A 2 -12.55 -13.37 5.04
CA PRO A 2 -12.45 -12.13 4.28
C PRO A 2 -11.20 -12.24 3.41
N SER A 3 -11.39 -12.20 2.09
CA SER A 3 -10.31 -11.98 1.14
C SER A 3 -9.75 -10.58 1.45
N ASN A 4 -8.68 -10.50 2.24
CA ASN A 4 -7.87 -9.29 2.25
C ASN A 4 -7.52 -8.98 0.79
N PRO A 5 -7.71 -7.75 0.30
CA PRO A 5 -7.20 -7.38 -1.01
C PRO A 5 -5.69 -7.67 -0.98
N THR A 6 -5.26 -8.70 -1.71
CA THR A 6 -3.84 -9.02 -1.85
C THR A 6 -3.23 -7.94 -2.71
N VAL A 7 -2.66 -6.93 -2.05
CA VAL A 7 -1.81 -5.94 -2.69
C VAL A 7 -0.56 -6.66 -3.19
N TYR A 8 -0.32 -6.61 -4.50
CA TYR A 8 0.90 -7.18 -5.09
C TYR A 8 1.83 -6.06 -5.51
N SER A 9 3.04 -6.05 -4.95
CA SER A 9 4.13 -5.15 -5.39
C SER A 9 5.12 -5.95 -6.24
N TYR A 10 4.94 -5.89 -7.56
CA TYR A 10 5.81 -6.54 -8.54
C TYR A 10 6.99 -5.65 -8.92
N THR A 11 8.18 -6.24 -9.00
CA THR A 11 9.29 -5.63 -9.71
C THR A 11 9.08 -5.74 -11.23
N ARG A 12 9.75 -4.88 -11.99
CA ARG A 12 9.71 -4.96 -13.47
C ARG A 12 10.19 -6.31 -14.02
N ALA A 13 11.15 -6.95 -13.35
CA ALA A 13 11.66 -8.25 -13.75
C ALA A 13 10.59 -9.34 -13.58
N GLU A 14 9.96 -9.39 -12.42
CA GLU A 14 8.88 -10.34 -12.12
C GLU A 14 7.66 -10.13 -13.01
N SER A 15 7.25 -8.89 -13.28
CA SER A 15 6.13 -8.64 -14.21
C SER A 15 6.43 -9.19 -15.61
N ARG A 16 7.66 -9.04 -16.09
CA ARG A 16 8.09 -9.57 -17.40
C ARG A 16 8.15 -11.09 -17.40
N GLU A 17 8.70 -11.68 -16.34
CA GLU A 17 8.81 -13.13 -16.18
C GLU A 17 7.42 -13.77 -16.10
N ARG A 18 6.54 -13.24 -15.25
CA ARG A 18 5.15 -13.67 -15.13
C ARG A 18 4.43 -13.60 -16.47
N ALA A 19 4.53 -12.49 -17.20
CA ALA A 19 3.92 -12.35 -18.53
C ALA A 19 4.49 -13.34 -19.57
N LYS A 20 5.77 -13.71 -19.47
CA LYS A 20 6.38 -14.74 -20.32
C LYS A 20 5.84 -16.13 -19.97
N LEU A 21 5.76 -16.46 -18.68
CA LEU A 21 5.23 -17.73 -18.18
C LEU A 21 3.75 -17.89 -18.53
N PHE A 22 2.93 -16.86 -18.38
CA PHE A 22 1.52 -16.86 -18.79
C PHE A 22 1.37 -17.13 -20.30
N ARG A 23 2.13 -16.43 -21.14
CA ARG A 23 2.09 -16.67 -22.60
C ARG A 23 2.53 -18.09 -22.96
N LYS A 24 3.51 -18.65 -22.25
CA LYS A 24 3.96 -20.03 -22.44
C LYS A 24 2.86 -21.03 -22.05
N GLY A 25 2.28 -20.87 -20.86
CA GLY A 25 1.18 -21.71 -20.38
C GLY A 25 -0.05 -21.63 -21.28
N PHE A 26 -0.40 -20.45 -21.78
CA PHE A 26 -1.49 -20.27 -22.73
C PHE A 26 -1.28 -21.05 -24.04
N ARG A 27 -0.07 -20.98 -24.62
CA ARG A 27 0.26 -21.77 -25.81
C ARG A 27 0.21 -23.27 -25.56
N GLN A 28 0.64 -23.72 -24.38
CA GLN A 28 0.57 -25.13 -24.00
C GLN A 28 -0.87 -25.59 -23.76
N ALA A 29 -1.73 -24.73 -23.22
CA ALA A 29 -3.15 -25.03 -23.04
C ALA A 29 -3.86 -25.23 -24.39
N LEU A 30 -3.50 -24.45 -25.41
CA LEU A 30 -4.00 -24.66 -26.77
C LEU A 30 -3.51 -25.96 -27.42
N ALA A 31 -2.47 -26.58 -26.88
CA ALA A 31 -1.86 -27.80 -27.37
C ALA A 31 -2.04 -28.98 -26.39
N ASP A 32 -2.95 -28.85 -25.41
CA ASP A 32 -3.24 -29.84 -24.35
C ASP A 32 -2.00 -30.40 -23.62
N CYS A 33 -0.94 -29.59 -23.48
CA CYS A 33 0.35 -30.01 -22.90
C CYS A 33 0.84 -29.09 -21.77
N VAL A 34 -0.08 -28.66 -20.90
CA VAL A 34 0.22 -27.71 -19.82
C VAL A 34 1.26 -28.26 -18.84
N ASP A 35 2.39 -27.57 -18.74
CA ASP A 35 3.46 -27.86 -17.79
C ASP A 35 3.10 -27.33 -16.39
N PRO A 36 2.93 -28.20 -15.37
CA PRO A 36 2.57 -27.78 -14.01
C PRO A 36 3.64 -26.88 -13.35
N ASP A 37 4.90 -26.94 -13.80
CA ASP A 37 5.95 -26.10 -13.24
C ASP A 37 5.83 -24.64 -13.66
N ILE A 38 5.14 -24.33 -14.76
CA ILE A 38 4.83 -22.94 -15.14
C ILE A 38 3.92 -22.32 -14.08
N ARG A 39 2.89 -23.05 -13.65
CA ARG A 39 1.96 -22.59 -12.62
C ARG A 39 2.69 -22.36 -11.28
N ARG A 40 3.51 -23.32 -10.85
CA ARG A 40 4.31 -23.19 -9.62
C ARG A 40 5.25 -21.98 -9.64
N LYS A 41 5.85 -21.68 -10.80
CA LYS A 41 6.72 -20.49 -10.94
C LYS A 41 5.94 -19.18 -10.85
N ILE A 42 4.76 -19.12 -11.46
CA ILE A 42 3.86 -17.97 -11.33
C ILE A 42 3.43 -17.79 -9.87
N GLU A 43 3.04 -18.87 -9.19
CA GLU A 43 2.64 -18.84 -7.78
C GLU A 43 3.75 -18.32 -6.86
N ARG A 44 5.02 -18.71 -7.11
CA ARG A 44 6.16 -18.17 -6.35
C ARG A 44 6.38 -16.67 -6.58
N ILE A 45 6.22 -16.20 -7.82
CA ILE A 45 6.32 -14.77 -8.14
C ILE A 45 5.21 -14.00 -7.44
N ASP A 46 3.98 -14.51 -7.49
CA ASP A 46 2.82 -13.88 -6.88
C ASP A 46 2.96 -13.85 -5.35
N GLN A 47 3.45 -14.92 -4.72
CA GLN A 47 3.73 -14.97 -3.29
C GLN A 47 4.77 -13.91 -2.85
N ALA A 48 5.90 -13.81 -3.56
CA ALA A 48 6.92 -12.80 -3.24
C ALA A 48 6.41 -11.37 -3.44
N ALA A 49 5.58 -11.14 -4.46
CA ALA A 49 4.95 -9.84 -4.70
C ALA A 49 3.89 -9.51 -3.64
N ALA A 50 3.14 -10.51 -3.15
CA ALA A 50 2.17 -10.33 -2.06
C ALA A 50 2.85 -10.00 -0.73
N GLU A 51 3.96 -10.66 -0.41
CA GLU A 51 4.74 -10.38 0.80
C GLU A 51 5.25 -8.92 0.79
N ARG A 52 5.79 -8.46 -0.33
CA ARG A 52 6.22 -7.05 -0.45
C ARG A 52 5.04 -6.08 -0.39
N GLY A 53 3.95 -6.36 -1.09
CA GLY A 53 2.76 -5.51 -1.06
C GLY A 53 2.16 -5.41 0.34
N ALA A 54 2.14 -6.51 1.10
CA ALA A 54 1.71 -6.50 2.50
C ALA A 54 2.62 -5.65 3.39
N LEU A 55 3.95 -5.71 3.20
CA LEU A 55 4.90 -4.86 3.92
C LEU A 55 4.70 -3.37 3.60
N GLU A 56 4.51 -3.02 2.33
CA GLU A 56 4.25 -1.65 1.91
C GLU A 56 2.93 -1.13 2.48
N LEU A 57 1.85 -1.91 2.42
CA LEU A 57 0.56 -1.55 3.01
C LEU A 57 0.66 -1.38 4.53
N ALA A 58 1.36 -2.28 5.23
CA ALA A 58 1.61 -2.16 6.65
C ALA A 58 2.40 -0.88 6.99
N ALA A 59 3.37 -0.48 6.16
CA ALA A 59 4.08 0.78 6.33
C ALA A 59 3.16 1.99 6.14
N LEU A 60 2.27 1.97 5.14
CA LEU A 60 1.29 3.03 4.92
C LEU A 60 0.32 3.18 6.12
N HIS A 61 -0.14 2.06 6.69
CA HIS A 61 -0.96 2.12 7.91
C HIS A 61 -0.22 2.72 9.10
N ARG A 62 1.08 2.44 9.26
CA ARG A 62 1.89 3.07 10.32
C ARG A 62 1.96 4.58 10.12
N VAL A 63 2.25 5.04 8.91
CA VAL A 63 2.28 6.48 8.57
C VAL A 63 0.92 7.14 8.81
N GLN A 64 -0.18 6.46 8.46
CA GLN A 64 -1.53 6.95 8.72
C GLN A 64 -1.82 7.08 10.23
N ALA A 65 -1.42 6.09 11.03
CA ALA A 65 -1.57 6.12 12.48
C ALA A 65 -0.76 7.27 13.10
N GLU A 66 0.51 7.42 12.71
CA GLU A 66 1.38 8.52 13.15
C GLU A 66 0.79 9.89 12.80
N ALA A 67 0.30 10.08 11.57
CA ALA A 67 -0.34 11.33 11.17
C ALA A 67 -1.58 11.67 12.02
N ARG A 68 -2.38 10.66 12.41
CA ARG A 68 -3.53 10.84 13.30
C ARG A 68 -3.10 11.23 14.71
N HIS A 69 -2.02 10.64 15.22
CA HIS A 69 -1.43 11.04 16.50
C HIS A 69 -0.91 12.48 16.46
N ASP A 70 -0.20 12.87 15.41
CA ASP A 70 0.30 14.23 15.20
C ASP A 70 -0.84 15.26 15.18
N LEU A 71 -1.95 14.93 14.50
CA LEU A 71 -3.13 15.79 14.47
C LEU A 71 -3.74 15.96 15.87
N ALA A 72 -3.82 14.88 16.64
CA ALA A 72 -4.31 14.95 18.02
C ALA A 72 -3.40 15.83 18.89
N ALA A 73 -2.08 15.69 18.76
CA ALA A 73 -1.10 16.52 19.44
C ALA A 73 -1.22 18.00 19.04
N ALA A 74 -1.34 18.30 17.74
CA ALA A 74 -1.52 19.67 17.24
C ALA A 74 -2.83 20.30 17.73
N LYS A 75 -3.92 19.53 17.82
CA LYS A 75 -5.19 19.99 18.42
C LYS A 75 -5.04 20.29 19.91
N ALA A 76 -4.28 19.49 20.65
CA ALA A 76 -4.00 19.75 22.07
C ALA A 76 -3.15 21.01 22.24
N ALA A 77 -2.07 21.13 21.48
CA ALA A 77 -1.19 22.30 21.47
C ALA A 77 -1.96 23.59 21.11
N GLU A 78 -2.85 23.54 20.12
CA GLU A 78 -3.70 24.70 19.81
C GLU A 78 -4.57 25.10 21.00
N ARG A 79 -5.16 24.14 21.73
CA ARG A 79 -6.02 24.45 22.89
C ARG A 79 -5.25 25.14 24.01
N THR A 80 -4.00 24.74 24.25
CA THR A 80 -3.15 25.28 25.32
C THR A 80 -2.28 26.45 24.89
N ALA A 81 -2.24 26.80 23.59
CA ALA A 81 -1.41 27.88 23.08
C ALA A 81 -1.84 29.25 23.63
N PRO A 82 -0.87 30.09 24.06
CA PRO A 82 -1.14 31.48 24.43
C PRO A 82 -1.62 32.28 23.23
N ARG A 83 -2.26 33.43 23.48
CA ARG A 83 -2.89 34.25 22.43
C ARG A 83 -1.92 34.66 21.33
N ALA A 84 -0.67 34.96 21.67
CA ALA A 84 0.39 35.32 20.73
C ALA A 84 0.69 34.19 19.72
N ASP A 85 0.73 32.95 20.20
CA ASP A 85 1.10 31.78 19.38
C ASP A 85 -0.11 31.09 18.73
N LYS A 86 -1.32 31.55 19.02
CA LYS A 86 -2.57 30.91 18.58
C LYS A 86 -2.67 30.77 17.06
N ALA A 87 -2.17 31.77 16.32
CA ALA A 87 -2.17 31.74 14.86
C ALA A 87 -1.23 30.65 14.33
N ALA A 88 -0.02 30.56 14.88
CA ALA A 88 0.95 29.52 14.52
C ALA A 88 0.43 28.12 14.86
N ALA A 89 -0.17 27.93 16.04
CA ALA A 89 -0.75 26.66 16.45
C ALA A 89 -1.92 26.21 15.54
N ARG A 90 -2.77 27.14 15.10
CA ARG A 90 -3.81 26.85 14.09
C ARG A 90 -3.22 26.40 12.77
N GLN A 91 -2.14 27.03 12.31
CA GLN A 91 -1.49 26.65 11.06
C GLN A 91 -0.86 25.26 11.18
N ALA A 92 -0.19 24.96 12.29
CA ALA A 92 0.35 23.62 12.58
C ALA A 92 -0.76 22.54 12.57
N ARG A 93 -1.93 22.82 13.16
CA ARG A 93 -3.08 21.92 13.09
C ARG A 93 -3.52 21.67 11.64
N LYS A 94 -3.66 22.73 10.83
CA LYS A 94 -4.07 22.59 9.41
C LYS A 94 -3.07 21.73 8.62
N THR A 95 -1.77 21.94 8.81
CA THR A 95 -0.74 21.11 8.17
C THR A 95 -0.84 19.64 8.61
N ALA A 96 -1.11 19.38 9.90
CA ALA A 96 -1.34 18.01 10.37
C ALA A 96 -2.62 17.39 9.77
N GLU A 97 -3.71 18.16 9.61
CA GLU A 97 -4.93 17.70 8.93
C GLU A 97 -4.66 17.32 7.47
N GLU A 98 -3.86 18.12 6.75
CA GLU A 98 -3.46 17.82 5.37
C GLU A 98 -2.64 16.52 5.29
N ARG A 99 -1.71 16.31 6.22
CA ARG A 99 -0.92 15.07 6.30
C ARG A 99 -1.80 13.83 6.50
N VAL A 100 -2.79 13.91 7.40
CA VAL A 100 -3.76 12.82 7.61
C VAL A 100 -4.51 12.50 6.31
N LYS A 101 -5.02 13.53 5.61
CA LYS A 101 -5.75 13.33 4.35
C LYS A 101 -4.88 12.66 3.27
N LEU A 102 -3.60 13.05 3.18
CA LEU A 102 -2.68 12.44 2.22
C LEU A 102 -2.36 10.98 2.58
N ALA A 103 -2.15 10.69 3.87
CA ALA A 103 -1.90 9.33 4.34
C ALA A 103 -3.12 8.41 4.15
N GLU A 104 -4.32 8.90 4.46
CA GLU A 104 -5.58 8.18 4.22
C GLU A 104 -5.78 7.86 2.74
N ARG A 105 -5.57 8.85 1.86
CA ARG A 105 -5.64 8.62 0.41
C ARG A 105 -4.62 7.59 -0.08
N ALA A 106 -3.42 7.57 0.49
CA ALA A 106 -2.38 6.61 0.11
C ALA A 106 -2.78 5.18 0.51
N VAL A 107 -3.32 4.99 1.72
CA VAL A 107 -3.87 3.70 2.18
C VAL A 107 -5.05 3.28 1.31
N ASP A 108 -6.05 4.15 1.12
CA ASP A 108 -7.22 3.85 0.29
C ASP A 108 -6.84 3.44 -1.13
N LYS A 109 -5.82 4.09 -1.70
CA LYS A 109 -5.31 3.75 -3.04
C LYS A 109 -4.61 2.39 -3.05
N ALA A 110 -3.84 2.07 -2.01
CA ALA A 110 -3.17 0.79 -1.89
C ALA A 110 -4.15 -0.37 -1.66
N GLU A 111 -5.22 -0.15 -0.88
CA GLU A 111 -6.24 -1.17 -0.60
C GLU A 111 -7.17 -1.44 -1.79
N ARG A 112 -7.39 -0.43 -2.65
CA ARG A 112 -8.26 -0.53 -3.85
C ARG A 112 -7.50 -0.94 -5.13
N GLY A 113 -6.17 -0.93 -5.10
CA GLY A 113 -5.31 -1.30 -6.23
C GLY A 113 -5.20 -2.81 -6.40
#